data_AF-A0A1C3VYJ1-F1
#
_entry.id   AF-A0A1C3VYJ1-F1
#
_cell.length_a   1.000
_cell.length_b   1.000
_cell.length_c   1.000
_cell.angle_alpha   90.00
_cell.angle_beta   90.00
_cell.angle_gamma   90.00
#
_symmetry.space_group_name_H-M   'P 1'
#
loop_
_entity.id
_entity.type
_entity.pdbx_description
1 polymer ?
#
loop_
_entity_poly.entity_id
_entity_poly.type
_entity_poly.pdbx_seq_one_letter_code
_entity_poly.pdbx_strand_id
1 'polypeptide(L)'
;MPRGDKSAYTDKQKRKAEHIEEGYEDRGVSADEAERRAWATVNKESGGGKKSGSGRGHPENHESSEKGGKLGGRAAAKRPAAERSASAKKAAATRKRNEQRAHS
;
A
#
# COMPACT_ATOMS: atom_id res chain seq x y z
N MET A 1 -3.31 5.86 19.80
CA MET A 1 -2.00 5.70 19.13
C MET A 1 -0.98 5.11 20.08
N PRO A 2 0.15 4.53 19.59
CA PRO A 2 1.29 4.31 20.46
C PRO A 2 1.63 5.67 21.06
N ARG A 3 1.37 5.83 22.35
CA ARG A 3 1.83 7.01 23.07
C ARG A 3 3.33 6.81 23.24
N GLY A 4 4.14 7.45 22.40
CA GLY A 4 5.59 7.34 22.48
C GLY A 4 6.29 7.34 21.12
N ASP A 5 7.61 7.24 21.20
CA ASP A 5 8.50 7.20 20.04
C ASP A 5 8.20 6.00 19.13
N LYS A 6 8.17 6.24 17.81
CA LYS A 6 7.97 5.24 16.76
C LYS A 6 9.22 4.37 16.54
N SER A 7 10.21 4.41 17.44
CA SER A 7 11.45 3.63 17.39
C SER A 7 11.25 2.11 17.40
N ALA A 8 10.12 1.61 17.91
CA ALA A 8 9.76 0.18 17.84
C ALA A 8 9.31 -0.29 16.45
N TYR A 9 9.12 0.63 15.50
CA TYR A 9 8.70 0.36 14.13
C TYR A 9 9.88 0.36 13.15
N THR A 10 9.77 -0.44 12.11
CA THR A 10 10.76 -0.44 11.01
C THR A 10 10.55 0.76 10.11
N ASP A 11 11.58 1.15 9.35
CA ASP A 11 11.46 2.25 8.39
C ASP A 11 10.47 1.93 7.26
N LYS A 12 10.26 0.63 6.96
CA LYS A 12 9.18 0.21 6.06
C LYS A 12 7.79 0.50 6.63
N GLN A 13 7.58 0.29 7.92
CA GLN A 13 6.30 0.60 8.58
C GLN A 13 6.04 2.11 8.63
N LYS A 14 7.08 2.91 8.92
CA LYS A 14 6.99 4.38 8.93
C LYS A 14 6.62 4.94 7.55
N ARG A 15 7.34 4.55 6.49
CA ARG A 15 7.02 4.94 5.11
C ARG A 15 5.62 4.51 4.67
N LYS A 16 5.18 3.32 5.07
CA LYS A 16 3.81 2.85 4.79
C LYS A 16 2.77 3.75 5.48
N ALA A 17 3.00 4.10 6.74
CA ALA A 17 2.11 5.00 7.48
C ALA A 17 2.07 6.39 6.83
N GLU A 18 3.22 6.97 6.52
CA GLU A 18 3.33 8.28 5.84
C GLU A 18 2.53 8.32 4.53
N HIS A 19 2.65 7.30 3.67
CA HIS A 19 1.86 7.25 2.44
C HIS A 19 0.34 7.09 2.65
N ILE A 20 -0.07 6.39 3.71
CA ILE A 20 -1.50 6.26 4.02
C ILE A 20 -2.04 7.58 4.57
N GLU A 21 -1.26 8.25 5.41
CA GLU A 21 -1.53 9.55 6.00
C GLU A 21 -1.71 10.61 4.91
N GLU A 22 -0.71 10.76 4.03
CA GLU A 22 -0.75 11.64 2.85
C GLU A 22 -2.05 11.43 2.05
N GLY A 23 -2.40 10.17 1.77
CA GLY A 23 -3.64 9.86 1.06
C GLY A 23 -4.93 10.19 1.83
N TYR A 24 -4.92 10.29 3.16
CA TYR A 24 -6.06 10.80 3.94
C TYR A 24 -6.08 12.33 3.98
N GLU A 25 -4.93 12.98 4.08
CA GLU A 25 -4.80 14.44 4.02
C GLU A 25 -5.26 14.99 2.67
N ASP A 26 -4.86 14.35 1.57
CA ASP A 26 -5.33 14.66 0.21
C ASP A 26 -6.85 14.56 0.06
N ARG A 27 -7.49 13.71 0.89
CA ARG A 27 -8.95 13.56 0.96
C ARG A 27 -9.61 14.54 1.93
N GLY A 28 -8.86 15.49 2.48
CA GLY A 28 -9.34 16.54 3.38
C GLY A 28 -9.46 16.14 4.84
N VAL A 29 -8.85 15.03 5.26
CA VAL A 29 -8.79 14.64 6.68
C VAL A 29 -7.69 15.46 7.36
N SER A 30 -7.94 16.00 8.56
CA SER A 30 -6.91 16.70 9.34
C SER A 30 -5.70 15.79 9.62
N ALA A 31 -4.49 16.34 9.59
CA ALA A 31 -3.23 15.62 9.84
C ALA A 31 -3.31 14.68 11.05
N ASP A 32 -3.75 15.18 12.21
CA ASP A 32 -3.88 14.37 13.43
C ASP A 32 -4.81 13.16 13.27
N GLU A 33 -5.86 13.24 12.46
CA GLU A 33 -6.78 12.12 12.20
C GLU A 33 -6.24 11.19 11.11
N ALA A 34 -5.59 11.75 10.08
CA ALA A 34 -4.92 11.02 9.01
C ALA A 34 -3.80 10.14 9.59
N GLU A 35 -2.97 10.69 10.46
CA GLU A 35 -1.90 9.99 11.17
C GLU A 35 -2.47 8.81 11.97
N ARG A 36 -3.56 9.00 12.73
CA ARG A 36 -4.12 7.87 13.53
C ARG A 36 -4.59 6.76 12.63
N ARG A 37 -5.30 7.10 11.55
CA ARG A 37 -5.84 6.12 10.61
C ARG A 37 -4.72 5.37 9.91
N ALA A 38 -3.66 6.06 9.54
CA ALA A 38 -2.47 5.46 8.95
C ALA A 38 -1.83 4.44 9.90
N TRP A 39 -1.49 4.86 11.13
CA TRP A 39 -0.86 3.96 12.10
C TRP A 39 -1.77 2.83 12.56
N ALA A 40 -3.08 3.06 12.68
CA ALA A 40 -4.05 2.01 12.94
C ALA A 40 -4.05 0.95 11.82
N THR A 41 -3.96 1.39 10.56
CA THR A 41 -3.90 0.48 9.40
C THR A 41 -2.63 -0.35 9.41
N VAL A 42 -1.47 0.30 9.59
CA VAL A 42 -0.18 -0.41 9.68
C VAL A 42 -0.17 -1.41 10.83
N ASN A 43 -0.69 -1.04 12.00
CA ASN A 43 -0.75 -1.92 13.15
C ASN A 43 -1.71 -3.09 12.96
N LYS A 44 -2.84 -2.88 12.26
CA LYS A 44 -3.78 -3.95 11.94
C LYS A 44 -3.14 -5.01 11.05
N GLU A 45 -2.31 -4.61 10.09
CA GLU A 45 -1.57 -5.54 9.23
C GLU A 45 -0.38 -6.18 9.96
N SER A 46 0.36 -5.43 10.78
CA SER A 46 1.64 -5.88 11.32
C SER A 46 1.57 -6.46 12.73
N GLY A 47 0.46 -6.28 13.45
CA GLY A 47 0.35 -6.58 14.89
C GLY A 47 1.11 -5.62 15.81
N GLY A 48 1.61 -4.50 15.27
CA GLY A 48 2.44 -3.52 15.99
C GLY A 48 3.87 -3.41 15.46
N GLY A 49 4.77 -2.82 16.27
CA GLY A 49 6.16 -2.53 15.86
C GLY A 49 6.96 -3.79 15.56
N LYS A 50 7.44 -3.93 14.31
CA LYS A 50 8.23 -5.09 13.88
C LYS A 50 9.69 -4.99 14.26
N LYS A 51 10.18 -3.78 14.54
CA LYS A 51 11.57 -3.59 14.96
C LYS A 51 11.76 -4.15 16.34
N SER A 52 10.98 -3.74 17.34
CA SER A 52 11.12 -4.19 18.74
C SER A 52 9.82 -4.19 19.57
N GLY A 53 8.65 -4.09 18.92
CA GLY A 53 7.35 -4.10 19.59
C GLY A 53 6.59 -5.41 19.41
N SER A 54 5.28 -5.35 19.64
CA SER A 54 4.36 -6.50 19.61
C SER A 54 4.24 -7.22 18.27
N GLY A 55 4.68 -6.60 17.16
CA GLY A 55 4.68 -7.23 15.84
C GLY A 55 5.97 -8.00 15.52
N ARG A 56 6.99 -7.95 16.39
CA ARG A 56 8.27 -8.64 16.17
C ARG A 56 8.06 -10.15 16.21
N GLY A 57 8.60 -10.86 15.22
CA GLY A 57 8.50 -12.33 15.13
C GLY A 57 7.13 -12.85 14.69
N HIS A 58 6.14 -11.97 14.49
CA HIS A 58 4.81 -12.36 14.02
C HIS A 58 4.64 -12.13 12.51
N PRO A 59 3.92 -13.04 11.81
CA PRO A 59 3.58 -12.86 10.41
C PRO A 59 2.67 -11.64 10.20
N GLU A 60 2.71 -11.04 9.01
CA GLU A 60 1.77 -9.98 8.63
C GLU A 60 0.42 -10.57 8.24
N ASN A 61 -0.65 -9.84 8.56
CA ASN A 61 -1.98 -10.09 8.03
C ASN A 61 -2.15 -9.26 6.74
N HIS A 62 -2.44 -9.94 5.63
CA HIS A 62 -2.66 -9.34 4.32
C HIS A 62 -4.11 -9.39 3.83
N GLU A 63 -5.05 -9.82 4.68
CA GLU A 63 -6.47 -10.01 4.33
C GLU A 63 -7.09 -8.76 3.66
N SER A 64 -6.75 -7.57 4.17
CA SER A 64 -7.26 -6.31 3.62
C SER A 64 -6.77 -6.07 2.18
N SER A 65 -5.47 -6.28 1.95
CA SER A 65 -4.84 -6.13 0.63
C SER A 65 -5.36 -7.19 -0.35
N GLU A 66 -5.49 -8.44 0.09
CA GLU A 66 -6.03 -9.54 -0.72
C GLU A 66 -7.48 -9.31 -1.11
N LYS A 67 -8.32 -8.85 -0.17
CA LYS A 67 -9.72 -8.52 -0.43
C LYS A 67 -9.82 -7.39 -1.45
N GLY A 68 -9.02 -6.32 -1.29
CA GLY A 68 -8.95 -5.21 -2.23
C GLY A 68 -8.53 -5.68 -3.63
N GLY A 69 -7.47 -6.49 -3.72
CA GLY A 69 -6.97 -7.06 -4.97
C GLY A 69 -8.02 -7.93 -5.68
N LYS A 70 -8.75 -8.77 -4.95
CA LYS A 70 -9.83 -9.60 -5.49
C LYS A 70 -10.97 -8.76 -6.07
N LEU A 71 -11.39 -7.71 -5.35
CA LEU A 71 -12.45 -6.80 -5.82
C LEU A 71 -12.00 -6.03 -7.06
N GLY A 72 -10.80 -5.46 -7.03
CA GLY A 72 -10.21 -4.73 -8.16
C GLY A 72 -10.04 -5.61 -9.39
N GLY A 73 -9.53 -6.84 -9.22
CA GLY A 73 -9.41 -7.82 -10.29
C GLY A 73 -10.74 -8.17 -10.93
N ARG A 74 -11.79 -8.39 -10.11
CA ARG A 74 -13.14 -8.65 -10.62
C ARG A 74 -13.71 -7.45 -11.38
N ALA A 75 -13.49 -6.23 -10.89
CA ALA A 75 -13.91 -5.01 -11.59
C ALA A 75 -13.18 -4.85 -12.93
N ALA A 76 -11.86 -5.08 -12.96
CA ALA A 76 -11.07 -5.05 -14.19
C ALA A 76 -11.52 -6.10 -15.21
N ALA A 77 -11.86 -7.31 -14.77
CA ALA A 77 -12.33 -8.39 -15.62
C ALA A 77 -13.69 -8.08 -16.29
N LYS A 78 -14.56 -7.30 -15.62
CA LYS A 78 -15.86 -6.88 -16.15
C LYS A 78 -15.77 -5.80 -17.23
N ARG A 79 -14.61 -5.19 -17.46
CA ARG A 79 -14.45 -4.13 -18.48
C ARG A 79 -14.61 -4.68 -19.91
N PRO A 80 -15.09 -3.85 -20.87
CA PRO A 80 -15.18 -4.23 -22.27
C PRO A 80 -13.85 -4.78 -22.81
N ALA A 81 -13.93 -5.74 -23.74
CA ALA A 81 -12.74 -6.40 -24.29
C ALA A 81 -11.76 -5.39 -24.91
N ALA A 82 -12.27 -4.37 -25.62
CA ALA A 82 -11.47 -3.31 -26.22
C ALA A 82 -10.63 -2.54 -25.19
N GLU A 83 -11.21 -2.17 -24.04
CA GLU A 83 -10.48 -1.46 -22.97
C GLU A 83 -9.42 -2.34 -22.30
N ARG A 84 -9.73 -3.63 -22.10
CA ARG A 84 -8.76 -4.60 -21.58
C ARG A 84 -7.58 -4.75 -22.55
N SER A 85 -7.85 -4.85 -23.85
CA SER A 85 -6.81 -4.91 -24.88
C SER A 85 -5.97 -3.63 -24.96
N ALA A 86 -6.60 -2.45 -24.88
CA ALA A 86 -5.89 -1.17 -24.87
C ALA A 86 -4.93 -1.07 -23.68
N SER A 87 -5.39 -1.47 -22.49
CA SER A 87 -4.58 -1.50 -21.27
C SER A 87 -3.40 -2.46 -21.40
N ALA A 88 -3.62 -3.66 -21.97
CA ALA A 88 -2.56 -4.66 -22.20
C ALA A 88 -1.50 -4.16 -23.20
N LYS A 89 -1.92 -3.52 -24.31
CA LYS A 89 -1.01 -2.92 -25.30
C LYS A 89 -0.16 -1.81 -24.69
N LYS A 90 -0.77 -0.92 -23.88
CA LYS A 90 -0.05 0.15 -23.16
C LYS A 90 1.00 -0.44 -22.21
N ALA A 91 0.67 -1.50 -21.49
CA ALA A 91 1.61 -2.19 -20.62
C ALA A 91 2.78 -2.82 -21.40
N ALA A 92 2.51 -3.44 -22.56
CA ALA A 92 3.55 -4.01 -23.42
C ALA A 92 4.50 -2.94 -23.98
N ALA A 93 3.98 -1.81 -24.45
CA ALA A 93 4.79 -0.69 -24.92
C ALA A 93 5.71 -0.13 -23.81
N THR A 94 5.19 -0.05 -22.58
CA THR A 94 5.98 0.40 -21.42
C THR A 94 7.12 -0.55 -21.10
N ARG A 95 6.88 -1.88 -21.14
CA ARG A 95 7.92 -2.90 -20.92
C ARG A 95 9.03 -2.78 -21.98
N LYS A 96 8.67 -2.72 -23.25
CA LYS A 96 9.62 -2.55 -24.36
C LYS A 96 10.50 -1.30 -24.18
N ARG A 97 9.90 -0.17 -23.79
CA ARG A 97 10.64 1.08 -23.54
C ARG A 97 11.63 0.93 -22.37
N ASN A 98 11.21 0.26 -21.29
CA ASN A 98 12.07 0.07 -20.12
C ASN A 98 13.23 -0.87 -20.42
N GLU A 99 13.01 -1.93 -21.19
CA GLU A 99 14.07 -2.83 -21.70
C GLU A 99 15.10 -2.05 -22.51
N GLN A 100 14.64 -1.23 -23.47
CA GLN A 100 15.53 -0.38 -24.27
C GLN A 100 16.39 0.55 -23.40
N ARG A 101 15.79 1.17 -22.37
CA ARG A 101 16.50 2.04 -21.41
C ARG A 101 17.48 1.30 -20.51
N ALA A 102 17.25 0.02 -20.23
CA ALA A 102 18.16 -0.79 -19.41
C ALA A 102 19.38 -1.28 -20.21
N HIS A 103 19.29 -1.29 -21.54
CA HIS A 103 20.36 -1.69 -22.47
C HIS A 103 21.05 -0.50 -23.15
N SER A 104 20.72 0.73 -22.74
CA SER A 104 21.37 1.98 -23.17
C SER A 104 22.26 2.51 -22.05
#